data_AF-A0A8R7V1D6-F1
#
_entry.id   AF-A0A8R7V1D6-F1
#
_cell.length_a   1.000
_cell.length_b   1.000
_cell.length_c   1.000
_cell.angle_alpha   90.00
_cell.angle_beta   90.00
_cell.angle_gamma   90.00
#
_symmetry.space_group_name_H-M   'P 1'
#
loop_
_entity.id
_entity.type
_entity.pdbx_description
1 polymer ?
#
loop_
_entity_poly.entity_id
_entity_poly.type
_entity_poly.pdbx_seq_one_letter_code
_entity_poly.pdbx_strand_id
1 'polypeptide(L)'
;MSLDVFDVDHFIEQTRGYVEVVKDMPEEISLKEPFKVDCRKRKGHFDYVETVLPALLEHRYISLTPAMSQRKDRYPAHVKACYCQGCYNALQLNKKVEAKAMELLQAIPKPFLSLHLRFEPDMVAYSRCEYSALSSKSLDVIEAARGEDRNVLIGDAARLWRNRGKCPLTPSETAFILQALGIPTETNIYLAAGDGLMELEGFTSIYKNMYTKSSLLTHEDFERMHGNTKAALDYYVSVNSDAYVTTFFGNMDKMVTAMRTMQGLQKTLVLSRRAFANYTAAGLAGDQLAKAMWDAHREDYIMGRGLALPEHCFCEFKL
;
A
#
# COMPACT_ATOMS: atom_id res chain seq x y z
N MET A 1 12.02 12.96 4.65
CA MET A 1 11.85 11.64 5.30
C MET A 1 11.27 11.89 6.68
N SER A 2 10.30 11.08 7.16
CA SER A 2 9.76 11.28 8.51
C SER A 2 10.78 10.75 9.53
N LEU A 3 11.38 11.67 10.29
CA LEU A 3 12.38 11.39 11.34
C LEU A 3 11.82 10.43 12.41
N ASP A 4 10.50 10.48 12.62
CA ASP A 4 9.80 9.67 13.62
C ASP A 4 9.68 8.19 13.21
N VAL A 5 9.97 7.86 11.95
CA VAL A 5 9.79 6.51 11.39
C VAL A 5 11.10 5.86 10.97
N PHE A 6 11.97 6.58 10.26
CA PHE A 6 13.14 6.00 9.61
C PHE A 6 14.45 6.38 10.31
N ASP A 7 15.43 5.49 10.24
CA ASP A 7 16.80 5.75 10.69
C ASP A 7 17.54 6.62 9.66
N VAL A 8 17.66 7.91 9.95
CA VAL A 8 18.26 8.90 9.04
C VAL A 8 19.76 8.74 8.94
N ASP A 9 20.42 8.39 10.04
CA ASP A 9 21.87 8.14 10.05
C ASP A 9 22.23 6.96 9.17
N HIS A 10 21.47 5.87 9.32
CA HIS A 10 21.61 4.70 8.46
C HIS A 10 21.38 5.06 6.99
N PHE A 11 20.32 5.84 6.68
CA PHE A 11 20.03 6.23 5.31
C PHE A 11 21.18 7.04 4.67
N ILE A 12 21.73 8.01 5.40
CA ILE A 12 22.86 8.83 4.92
C ILE A 12 24.10 7.96 4.68
N GLU A 13 24.41 7.06 5.62
CA GLU A 13 25.55 6.15 5.48
C GLU A 13 25.38 5.21 4.28
N GLN A 14 24.21 4.59 4.12
CA GLN A 14 23.93 3.65 3.03
C GLN A 14 23.84 4.30 1.65
N THR A 15 23.58 5.60 1.57
CA THR A 15 23.51 6.33 0.28
C THR A 15 24.83 7.01 -0.09
N ARG A 16 25.84 6.99 0.79
CA ARG A 16 27.17 7.53 0.52
C ARG A 16 27.77 6.90 -0.74
N GLY A 17 28.33 7.74 -1.61
CA GLY A 17 28.86 7.32 -2.92
C GLY A 17 27.83 7.27 -4.05
N TYR A 18 26.52 7.31 -3.73
CA TYR A 18 25.45 7.48 -4.74
C TYR A 18 24.92 8.91 -4.78
N VAL A 19 24.67 9.49 -3.61
CA VAL A 19 24.20 10.87 -3.46
C VAL A 19 24.64 11.38 -2.09
N GLU A 20 25.10 12.63 -2.02
CA GLU A 20 25.38 13.27 -0.75
C GLU A 20 24.08 13.78 -0.12
N VAL A 21 23.78 13.28 1.08
CA VAL A 21 22.59 13.64 1.83
C VAL A 21 23.04 14.27 3.14
N VAL A 22 22.54 15.48 3.40
CA VAL A 22 22.79 16.21 4.65
C VAL A 22 21.53 16.19 5.51
N LYS A 23 21.69 16.13 6.84
CA LYS A 23 20.58 16.21 7.79
C LYS A 23 19.97 17.61 7.84
N ASP A 24 20.86 18.59 7.95
CA ASP A 24 20.53 20.00 8.10
C ASP A 24 21.14 20.78 6.94
N MET A 25 20.47 21.87 6.56
CA MET A 25 21.02 22.76 5.55
C MET A 25 22.21 23.53 6.12
N PRO A 26 23.30 23.69 5.33
CA PRO A 26 24.41 24.57 5.70
C PRO A 26 23.94 25.98 6.03
N GLU A 27 24.58 26.64 7.00
CA GLU A 27 24.19 27.97 7.48
C GLU A 27 24.19 29.02 6.35
N GLU A 28 25.05 28.87 5.35
CA GLU A 28 25.21 29.80 4.23
C GLU A 28 24.01 29.83 3.27
N ILE A 29 23.16 28.80 3.30
CA ILE A 29 21.96 28.67 2.47
C ILE A 29 20.67 28.51 3.27
N SER A 30 20.74 28.30 4.59
CA SER A 30 19.57 28.08 5.45
C SER A 30 18.58 29.26 5.46
N LEU A 31 19.07 30.48 5.24
CA LEU A 31 18.28 31.72 5.17
C LEU A 31 17.80 32.07 3.75
N LYS A 32 18.17 31.31 2.73
CA LYS A 32 17.81 31.57 1.33
C LYS A 32 16.62 30.70 0.93
N GLU A 33 15.79 31.23 0.04
CA GLU A 33 14.77 30.42 -0.63
C GLU A 33 15.38 29.73 -1.86
N PRO A 34 15.10 28.43 -2.09
CA PRO A 34 15.58 27.75 -3.28
C PRO A 34 14.89 28.28 -4.52
N PHE A 35 15.61 28.35 -5.64
CA PHE A 35 14.97 28.59 -6.93
C PHE A 35 14.04 27.43 -7.29
N LYS A 36 12.76 27.72 -7.48
CA LYS A 36 11.73 26.68 -7.70
C LYS A 36 11.69 26.28 -9.17
N VAL A 37 11.96 25.01 -9.44
CA VAL A 37 11.86 24.41 -10.77
C VAL A 37 10.55 23.64 -10.90
N ASP A 38 9.70 24.05 -11.85
CA ASP A 38 8.42 23.40 -12.10
C ASP A 38 8.61 22.03 -12.77
N CYS A 39 8.23 20.99 -12.02
CA CYS A 39 8.25 19.60 -12.43
C CYS A 39 6.85 18.96 -12.42
N ARG A 40 5.78 19.76 -12.56
CA ARG A 40 4.38 19.25 -12.63
C ARG A 40 4.19 18.26 -13.78
N LYS A 41 4.86 18.49 -14.91
CA LYS A 41 4.97 17.50 -15.99
C LYS A 41 6.16 16.58 -15.71
N ARG A 42 5.96 15.27 -15.84
CA ARG A 42 7.01 14.26 -15.62
C ARG A 42 8.23 14.55 -16.50
N LYS A 43 9.33 14.95 -15.87
CA LYS A 43 10.60 15.28 -16.53
C LYS A 43 11.32 13.98 -16.93
N GLY A 44 11.67 13.85 -18.21
CA GLY A 44 12.55 12.81 -18.74
C GLY A 44 14.01 13.26 -18.73
N HIS A 45 14.92 12.39 -19.20
CA HIS A 45 16.35 12.67 -19.21
C HIS A 45 16.70 14.01 -19.90
N PHE A 46 16.14 14.28 -21.07
CA PHE A 46 16.35 15.53 -21.79
C PHE A 46 15.88 16.76 -21.00
N ASP A 47 14.72 16.70 -20.34
CA ASP A 47 14.25 17.83 -19.52
C ASP A 47 15.19 18.13 -18.34
N TYR A 48 15.83 17.11 -17.76
CA TYR A 48 16.84 17.32 -16.71
C TYR A 48 18.08 18.01 -17.26
N VAL A 49 18.54 17.63 -18.44
CA VAL A 49 19.72 18.22 -19.09
C VAL A 49 19.45 19.65 -19.58
N GLU A 50 18.27 19.89 -20.16
CA GLU A 50 17.96 21.17 -20.81
C GLU A 50 17.29 22.20 -19.89
N THR A 51 16.63 21.76 -18.81
CA THR A 51 15.92 22.68 -17.90
C THR A 51 16.46 22.65 -16.48
N VAL A 52 16.59 21.46 -15.88
CA VAL A 52 16.93 21.35 -14.44
C VAL A 52 18.40 21.66 -14.20
N LEU A 53 19.30 21.13 -15.03
CA LEU A 53 20.74 21.33 -14.91
C LEU A 53 21.15 22.79 -15.11
N PRO A 54 20.67 23.53 -16.12
CA PRO A 54 20.95 24.96 -16.24
C PRO A 54 20.52 25.76 -15.01
N ALA A 55 19.32 25.51 -14.49
CA ALA A 55 18.84 26.16 -13.26
C ALA A 55 19.72 25.83 -12.04
N LEU A 56 20.18 24.58 -11.91
CA LEU A 56 21.10 24.18 -10.85
C LEU A 56 22.46 24.87 -10.99
N LEU A 57 23.00 24.97 -12.20
CA LEU A 57 24.29 25.60 -12.47
C LEU A 57 24.25 27.12 -12.24
N GLU A 58 23.12 27.77 -12.56
CA GLU A 58 22.91 29.20 -12.35
C GLU A 58 22.67 29.52 -10.87
N HIS A 59 21.69 28.88 -10.24
CA HIS A 59 21.23 29.27 -8.90
C HIS A 59 21.93 28.53 -7.75
N ARG A 60 22.59 27.40 -8.03
CA ARG A 60 23.30 26.52 -7.07
C ARG A 60 22.44 25.90 -5.97
N TYR A 61 21.25 26.44 -5.71
CA TYR A 61 20.27 25.96 -4.76
C TYR A 61 18.88 26.01 -5.39
N ILE A 62 18.35 24.82 -5.71
CA ILE A 62 17.07 24.66 -6.40
C ILE A 62 16.16 23.71 -5.64
N SER A 63 14.84 23.85 -5.86
CA SER A 63 13.83 22.94 -5.35
C SER A 63 12.93 22.46 -6.50
N LEU A 64 12.80 21.14 -6.64
CA LEU A 64 11.95 20.53 -7.67
C LEU A 64 10.52 20.41 -7.16
N THR A 65 9.57 21.11 -7.79
CA THR A 65 8.18 21.18 -7.31
C THR A 65 7.19 20.71 -8.39
N PRO A 66 6.34 19.70 -8.14
CA PRO A 66 6.32 18.81 -6.98
C PRO A 66 7.38 17.70 -7.08
N ALA A 67 8.02 17.36 -5.96
CA ALA A 67 9.05 16.32 -5.90
C ALA A 67 8.55 14.92 -6.31
N MET A 68 7.25 14.65 -6.18
CA MET A 68 6.64 13.34 -6.42
C MET A 68 6.36 13.02 -7.90
N SER A 69 6.53 14.00 -8.81
CA SER A 69 6.17 13.84 -10.24
C SER A 69 7.32 13.38 -11.14
N GLN A 70 8.39 12.82 -10.58
CA GLN A 70 9.55 12.41 -11.38
C GLN A 70 9.35 11.07 -12.09
N ARG A 71 9.80 11.00 -13.35
CA ARG A 71 9.70 9.82 -14.21
C ARG A 71 10.62 8.71 -13.69
N LYS A 72 10.20 7.43 -13.69
CA LYS A 72 11.01 6.31 -13.13
C LYS A 72 11.47 5.26 -14.16
N ASP A 73 10.95 5.31 -15.39
CA ASP A 73 11.03 4.21 -16.37
C ASP A 73 12.25 4.25 -17.31
N ARG A 74 13.14 5.24 -17.22
CA ARG A 74 14.25 5.42 -18.20
C ARG A 74 15.56 5.94 -17.62
N TYR A 75 15.80 5.63 -16.35
CA TYR A 75 17.05 6.03 -15.71
C TYR A 75 18.26 5.24 -16.22
N PRO A 76 19.43 5.87 -16.41
CA PRO A 76 20.69 5.17 -16.58
C PRO A 76 20.94 4.16 -15.44
N ALA A 77 21.76 3.14 -15.69
CA ALA A 77 22.00 2.06 -14.72
C ALA A 77 22.47 2.57 -13.34
N HIS A 78 23.36 3.56 -13.30
CA HIS A 78 23.85 4.15 -12.05
C HIS A 78 22.74 4.86 -11.26
N VAL A 79 21.81 5.54 -11.93
CA VAL A 79 20.66 6.19 -11.27
C VAL A 79 19.66 5.14 -10.77
N LYS A 80 19.47 4.05 -11.51
CA LYS A 80 18.67 2.91 -11.03
C LYS A 80 19.29 2.27 -9.78
N ALA A 81 20.62 2.12 -9.75
CA ALA A 81 21.33 1.60 -8.59
C ALA A 81 21.16 2.51 -7.36
N CYS A 82 21.31 3.83 -7.52
CA CYS A 82 21.02 4.82 -6.47
C CYS A 82 19.57 4.71 -5.96
N TYR A 83 18.60 4.62 -6.87
CA TYR A 83 17.20 4.44 -6.51
C TYR A 83 16.96 3.14 -5.72
N CYS A 84 17.54 2.02 -6.16
CA CYS A 84 17.39 0.73 -5.48
C CYS A 84 18.06 0.76 -4.10
N GLN A 85 19.28 1.32 -4.01
CA GLN A 85 19.99 1.49 -2.75
C GLN A 85 19.16 2.33 -1.78
N GLY A 86 18.65 3.48 -2.22
CA GLY A 86 17.80 4.34 -1.41
C GLY A 86 16.50 3.66 -0.97
N CYS A 87 15.76 3.07 -1.91
CA CYS A 87 14.41 2.57 -1.62
C CYS A 87 14.37 1.23 -0.88
N TYR A 88 15.39 0.38 -1.02
CA TYR A 88 15.30 -1.01 -0.57
C TYR A 88 16.41 -1.43 0.40
N ASN A 89 17.55 -0.73 0.43
CA ASN A 89 18.63 -1.03 1.36
C ASN A 89 18.76 0.05 2.46
N ALA A 90 18.64 1.32 2.09
CA ALA A 90 18.88 2.45 2.99
C ALA A 90 17.67 2.85 3.84
N LEU A 91 16.44 2.56 3.39
CA LEU A 91 15.23 2.85 4.16
C LEU A 91 14.98 1.76 5.21
N GLN A 92 15.41 2.01 6.44
CA GLN A 92 15.14 1.17 7.60
C GLN A 92 14.33 1.94 8.65
N LEU A 93 13.46 1.25 9.37
CA LEU A 93 12.78 1.81 10.54
C LEU A 93 13.80 2.20 11.61
N ASN A 94 13.55 3.27 12.34
CA ASN A 94 14.38 3.58 13.50
C ASN A 94 14.18 2.51 14.59
N LYS A 95 15.18 2.38 15.47
CA LYS A 95 15.22 1.34 16.51
C LYS A 95 13.97 1.29 17.39
N LYS A 96 13.35 2.44 17.68
CA LYS A 96 12.16 2.51 18.55
C LYS A 96 10.95 1.89 17.84
N VAL A 97 10.71 2.27 16.58
CA VAL A 97 9.59 1.75 15.80
C VAL A 97 9.82 0.28 15.46
N GLU A 98 11.04 -0.11 15.10
CA GLU A 98 11.40 -1.50 14.81
C GLU A 98 11.21 -2.42 16.02
N ALA A 99 11.69 -2.03 17.21
CA ALA A 99 11.49 -2.81 18.43
C ALA A 99 10.01 -3.05 18.71
N LYS A 100 9.18 -2.00 18.60
CA LYS A 100 7.75 -2.12 18.80
C LYS A 100 7.09 -2.98 17.73
N ALA A 101 7.48 -2.84 16.46
CA ALA A 101 6.97 -3.67 15.38
C ALA A 101 7.32 -5.16 15.57
N MET A 102 8.50 -5.44 16.13
CA MET A 102 8.91 -6.79 16.49
C MET A 102 8.07 -7.38 17.63
N GLU A 103 7.73 -6.59 18.64
CA GLU A 103 6.78 -7.00 19.70
C GLU A 103 5.41 -7.38 19.09
N LEU A 104 4.85 -6.55 18.20
CA LEU A 104 3.59 -6.89 17.50
C LEU A 104 3.74 -8.18 16.70
N LEU A 105 4.83 -8.30 15.93
CA LEU A 105 5.06 -9.47 15.08
C LEU A 105 5.11 -10.75 15.92
N GLN A 106 5.74 -10.73 17.09
CA GLN A 106 5.86 -11.87 17.99
C GLN A 106 4.54 -12.22 18.70
N ALA A 107 3.68 -11.23 18.95
CA ALA A 107 2.40 -11.43 19.61
C ALA A 107 1.33 -12.11 18.72
N ILE A 108 1.50 -12.07 17.39
CA ILE A 108 0.54 -12.68 16.45
C ILE A 108 0.82 -14.19 16.33
N PRO A 109 -0.17 -15.07 16.61
CA PRO A 109 -0.01 -16.51 16.47
C PRO A 109 0.38 -16.91 15.05
N LYS A 110 1.40 -17.77 14.94
CA LYS A 110 1.93 -18.25 13.66
C LYS A 110 1.36 -19.63 13.29
N PRO A 111 1.20 -19.93 11.99
CA PRO A 111 1.41 -19.00 10.87
C PRO A 111 0.23 -18.02 10.73
N PHE A 112 0.45 -16.91 10.02
CA PHE A 112 -0.56 -15.87 9.83
C PHE A 112 -0.49 -15.18 8.46
N LEU A 113 -1.65 -14.68 8.03
CA LEU A 113 -1.82 -13.87 6.84
C LEU A 113 -1.94 -12.40 7.24
N SER A 114 -1.11 -11.53 6.68
CA SER A 114 -1.33 -10.08 6.76
C SER A 114 -2.27 -9.63 5.64
N LEU A 115 -3.40 -9.04 6.01
CA LEU A 115 -4.40 -8.49 5.09
C LEU A 115 -4.36 -6.97 5.15
N HIS A 116 -3.93 -6.33 4.06
CA HIS A 116 -4.08 -4.89 3.88
C HIS A 116 -5.44 -4.58 3.24
N LEU A 117 -6.39 -4.15 4.07
CA LEU A 117 -7.79 -3.92 3.70
C LEU A 117 -8.06 -2.42 3.61
N ARG A 118 -8.27 -1.92 2.39
CA ARG A 118 -8.46 -0.49 2.12
C ARG A 118 -9.92 -0.15 1.81
N PHE A 119 -10.76 -0.10 2.85
CA PHE A 119 -12.19 0.26 2.77
C PHE A 119 -12.59 1.34 3.79
N GLU A 120 -11.79 2.40 3.86
CA GLU A 120 -12.00 3.57 4.71
C GLU A 120 -12.81 4.69 4.01
N PRO A 121 -13.46 5.60 4.76
CA PRO A 121 -14.33 6.63 4.18
C PRO A 121 -13.63 7.52 3.14
N ASP A 122 -12.39 7.92 3.41
CA ASP A 122 -11.57 8.76 2.51
C ASP A 122 -11.34 8.08 1.16
N MET A 123 -11.10 6.77 1.18
CA MET A 123 -10.85 5.98 -0.02
C MET A 123 -12.12 5.76 -0.82
N VAL A 124 -13.23 5.47 -0.15
CA VAL A 124 -14.53 5.32 -0.82
C VAL A 124 -14.94 6.66 -1.44
N ALA A 125 -14.86 7.76 -0.70
CA ALA A 125 -15.15 9.11 -1.19
C ALA A 125 -14.23 9.51 -2.36
N TYR A 126 -12.92 9.25 -2.26
CA TYR A 126 -11.97 9.50 -3.34
C TYR A 126 -12.28 8.68 -4.61
N SER A 127 -12.70 7.42 -4.43
CA SER A 127 -13.01 6.53 -5.55
C SER A 127 -14.31 6.88 -6.29
N ARG A 128 -15.18 7.71 -5.68
CA ARG A 128 -16.49 8.13 -6.21
C ARG A 128 -17.44 6.96 -6.50
N CYS A 129 -17.21 5.83 -5.83
CA CYS A 129 -17.96 4.60 -6.07
C CYS A 129 -19.29 4.58 -5.32
N GLU A 130 -20.29 4.01 -5.98
CA GLU A 130 -21.60 3.74 -5.42
C GLU A 130 -21.63 2.32 -4.82
N TYR A 131 -22.20 2.20 -3.62
CA TYR A 131 -22.43 0.93 -2.94
C TYR A 131 -23.85 0.96 -2.37
N SER A 132 -24.70 0.03 -2.82
CA SER A 132 -26.12 0.00 -2.46
C SER A 132 -26.41 -0.64 -1.09
N ALA A 133 -25.46 -1.40 -0.55
CA ALA A 133 -25.65 -2.21 0.66
C ALA A 133 -24.89 -1.71 1.89
N LEU A 134 -24.45 -0.44 1.90
CA LEU A 134 -23.78 0.15 3.07
C LEU A 134 -24.79 0.57 4.14
N SER A 135 -24.37 0.49 5.41
CA SER A 135 -25.14 1.03 6.51
C SER A 135 -25.26 2.57 6.42
N SER A 136 -26.32 3.14 7.01
CA SER A 136 -26.49 4.59 7.09
C SER A 136 -25.29 5.27 7.75
N LYS A 137 -24.75 4.67 8.82
CA LYS A 137 -23.54 5.15 9.49
C LYS A 137 -22.34 5.24 8.54
N SER A 138 -22.12 4.23 7.70
CA SER A 138 -21.05 4.24 6.71
C SER A 138 -21.27 5.32 5.64
N LEU A 139 -22.51 5.51 5.19
CA LEU A 139 -22.86 6.58 4.24
C LEU A 139 -22.55 7.96 4.83
N ASP A 140 -22.93 8.22 6.09
CA ASP A 140 -22.70 9.51 6.76
C ASP A 140 -21.21 9.86 6.86
N VAL A 141 -20.35 8.89 7.23
CA VAL A 141 -18.89 9.13 7.33
C VAL A 141 -18.23 9.27 5.95
N ILE A 142 -18.76 8.61 4.91
CA ILE A 142 -18.30 8.79 3.52
C ILE A 142 -18.63 10.20 3.03
N GLU A 143 -19.84 10.69 3.30
CA GLU A 143 -20.24 12.06 2.95
C GLU A 143 -19.40 13.09 3.70
N ALA A 144 -19.12 12.87 4.99
CA ALA A 144 -18.24 13.74 5.77
C ALA A 144 -16.80 13.78 5.24
N ALA A 145 -16.31 12.69 4.65
CA ALA A 145 -14.99 12.61 4.02
C ALA A 145 -14.96 13.14 2.57
N ARG A 146 -16.11 13.52 2.01
CA ARG A 146 -16.23 13.97 0.62
C ARG A 146 -15.74 15.42 0.48
N GLY A 147 -14.76 15.62 -0.40
CA GLY A 147 -14.31 16.96 -0.78
C GLY A 147 -15.18 17.57 -1.88
N GLU A 148 -15.06 18.88 -2.06
CA GLU A 148 -15.63 19.61 -3.20
C GLU A 148 -15.20 18.92 -4.52
N ASP A 149 -16.13 18.78 -5.46
CA ASP A 149 -15.97 18.09 -6.77
C ASP A 149 -15.89 16.55 -6.78
N ARG A 150 -16.17 15.85 -5.68
CA ARG A 150 -16.13 14.37 -5.61
C ARG A 150 -17.51 13.71 -5.57
N ASN A 151 -18.43 14.14 -6.44
CA ASN A 151 -19.79 13.56 -6.49
C ASN A 151 -19.77 12.06 -6.84
N VAL A 152 -20.64 11.27 -6.21
CA VAL A 152 -20.83 9.84 -6.50
C VAL A 152 -21.13 9.65 -7.98
N LEU A 153 -20.49 8.67 -8.60
CA LEU A 153 -20.89 8.21 -9.94
C LEU A 153 -22.13 7.35 -9.79
N ILE A 154 -23.12 7.54 -10.66
CA ILE A 154 -24.41 6.83 -10.60
C ILE A 154 -24.64 6.07 -11.92
N GLY A 155 -25.40 4.98 -11.87
CA GLY A 155 -25.88 4.25 -13.04
C GLY A 155 -24.74 3.64 -13.87
N ASP A 156 -24.79 3.80 -15.19
CA ASP A 156 -23.80 3.21 -16.09
C ASP A 156 -22.38 3.70 -15.84
N ALA A 157 -22.21 4.97 -15.46
CA ALA A 157 -20.90 5.50 -15.12
C ALA A 157 -20.31 4.80 -13.89
N ALA A 158 -21.14 4.57 -12.86
CA ALA A 158 -20.74 3.84 -11.66
C ALA A 158 -20.32 2.40 -11.97
N ARG A 159 -21.17 1.70 -12.74
CA ARG A 159 -20.93 0.31 -13.17
C ARG A 159 -19.63 0.19 -13.97
N LEU A 160 -19.44 1.03 -15.00
CA LEU A 160 -18.22 1.02 -15.82
C LEU A 160 -16.98 1.37 -14.99
N TRP A 161 -17.10 2.27 -14.01
CA TRP A 161 -16.01 2.63 -13.12
C TRP A 161 -15.58 1.46 -12.21
N ARG A 162 -16.56 0.77 -11.62
CA ARG A 162 -16.33 -0.45 -10.82
C ARG A 162 -15.73 -1.57 -11.65
N ASN A 163 -16.25 -1.82 -12.86
CA ASN A 163 -15.76 -2.81 -13.82
C ASN A 163 -14.35 -2.50 -14.37
N ARG A 164 -13.86 -1.27 -14.20
CA ARG A 164 -12.45 -0.91 -14.45
C ARG A 164 -11.54 -1.17 -13.25
N GLY A 165 -12.07 -1.76 -12.17
CA GLY A 165 -11.34 -2.03 -10.93
C GLY A 165 -11.00 -0.75 -10.14
N LYS A 166 -11.79 0.33 -10.29
CA LYS A 166 -11.52 1.61 -9.63
C LYS A 166 -12.04 1.67 -8.20
N CYS A 167 -13.10 0.92 -7.90
CA CYS A 167 -13.69 0.84 -6.57
C CYS A 167 -12.93 -0.10 -5.65
N PRO A 168 -12.76 0.21 -4.36
CA PRO A 168 -12.26 -0.77 -3.41
C PRO A 168 -13.24 -1.95 -3.22
N LEU A 169 -12.75 -3.06 -2.67
CA LEU A 169 -13.60 -4.19 -2.27
C LEU A 169 -14.17 -3.91 -0.89
N THR A 170 -15.44 -4.26 -0.67
CA THR A 170 -16.00 -4.26 0.68
C THR A 170 -15.36 -5.39 1.52
N PRO A 171 -15.46 -5.34 2.85
CA PRO A 171 -14.99 -6.44 3.70
C PRO A 171 -15.69 -7.77 3.38
N SER A 172 -17.00 -7.76 3.09
CA SER A 172 -17.75 -8.98 2.68
C SER A 172 -17.26 -9.54 1.34
N GLU A 173 -17.01 -8.67 0.35
CA GLU A 173 -16.46 -9.09 -0.94
C GLU A 173 -15.05 -9.67 -0.79
N THR A 174 -14.24 -9.07 0.09
CA THR A 174 -12.90 -9.56 0.42
C THR A 174 -12.96 -10.94 1.06
N ALA A 175 -13.84 -11.14 2.06
CA ALA A 175 -14.02 -12.44 2.71
C ALA A 175 -14.44 -13.53 1.71
N PHE A 176 -15.39 -13.21 0.83
CA PHE A 176 -15.81 -14.12 -0.24
C PHE A 176 -14.65 -14.52 -1.14
N ILE A 177 -13.84 -13.55 -1.59
CA ILE A 177 -12.69 -13.85 -2.47
C ILE A 177 -11.67 -14.71 -1.75
N LEU A 178 -11.38 -14.47 -0.47
CA LEU A 178 -10.47 -15.34 0.29
C LEU A 178 -11.01 -16.77 0.40
N GLN A 179 -12.31 -16.96 0.64
CA GLN A 179 -12.92 -18.30 0.64
C GLN A 179 -12.85 -18.96 -0.73
N ALA A 180 -13.13 -18.21 -1.80
CA ALA A 180 -13.01 -18.69 -3.17
C ALA A 180 -11.58 -19.12 -3.52
N LEU A 181 -10.58 -18.51 -2.89
CA LEU A 181 -9.15 -18.86 -2.99
C LEU A 181 -8.73 -19.97 -2.02
N GLY A 182 -9.67 -20.60 -1.31
CA GLY A 182 -9.40 -21.73 -0.43
C GLY A 182 -8.70 -21.36 0.87
N ILE A 183 -8.78 -20.10 1.32
CA ILE A 183 -8.23 -19.68 2.62
C ILE A 183 -9.11 -20.21 3.75
N PRO A 184 -8.56 -21.04 4.68
CA PRO A 184 -9.35 -21.60 5.77
C PRO A 184 -9.85 -20.51 6.71
N THR A 185 -11.07 -20.64 7.23
CA THR A 185 -11.70 -19.61 8.08
C THR A 185 -11.06 -19.49 9.47
N GLU A 186 -10.29 -20.50 9.87
CA GLU A 186 -9.47 -20.56 11.07
C GLU A 186 -8.11 -19.86 10.92
N THR A 187 -7.77 -19.36 9.73
CA THR A 187 -6.50 -18.65 9.48
C THR A 187 -6.35 -17.47 10.44
N ASN A 188 -5.18 -17.35 11.10
CA ASN A 188 -4.83 -16.15 11.85
C ASN A 188 -4.60 -15.00 10.87
N ILE A 189 -5.37 -13.93 10.99
CA ILE A 189 -5.28 -12.76 10.10
C ILE A 189 -4.84 -11.55 10.90
N TYR A 190 -3.70 -10.98 10.53
CA TYR A 190 -3.34 -9.63 10.96
C TYR A 190 -3.94 -8.62 9.99
N LEU A 191 -4.80 -7.73 10.50
CA LEU A 191 -5.44 -6.70 9.71
C LEU A 191 -4.60 -5.42 9.71
N ALA A 192 -3.86 -5.22 8.62
CA ALA A 192 -3.20 -3.96 8.31
C ALA A 192 -4.25 -2.99 7.72
N ALA A 193 -4.87 -2.18 8.56
CA ALA A 193 -5.81 -1.14 8.13
C ALA A 193 -5.63 0.14 8.95
N GLY A 194 -6.07 1.26 8.38
CA GLY A 194 -6.17 2.52 9.09
C GLY A 194 -7.29 2.52 10.13
N ASP A 195 -7.31 3.57 10.95
CA ASP A 195 -8.44 3.84 11.84
C ASP A 195 -9.69 4.16 10.98
N GLY A 196 -10.86 3.64 11.35
CA GLY A 196 -12.13 3.95 10.66
C GLY A 196 -12.52 3.04 9.50
N LEU A 197 -11.97 1.82 9.43
CA LEU A 197 -12.45 0.79 8.51
C LEU A 197 -13.96 0.54 8.69
N MET A 198 -14.72 0.57 7.60
CA MET A 198 -16.18 0.42 7.61
C MET A 198 -16.60 -1.02 7.31
N GLU A 199 -17.81 -1.40 7.76
CA GLU A 199 -18.48 -2.68 7.42
C GLU A 199 -17.65 -3.94 7.75
N LEU A 200 -16.80 -3.86 8.78
CA LEU A 200 -15.86 -4.93 9.14
C LEU A 200 -16.57 -6.23 9.54
N GLU A 201 -17.82 -6.14 10.01
CA GLU A 201 -18.68 -7.29 10.34
C GLU A 201 -18.86 -8.24 9.13
N GLY A 202 -18.86 -7.69 7.92
CA GLY A 202 -18.91 -8.47 6.69
C GLY A 202 -17.75 -9.45 6.54
N PHE A 203 -16.58 -9.11 7.10
CA PHE A 203 -15.40 -9.97 7.09
C PHE A 203 -15.31 -10.84 8.36
N THR A 204 -15.54 -10.24 9.54
CA THR A 204 -15.41 -10.93 10.83
C THR A 204 -16.54 -11.92 11.09
N SER A 205 -17.63 -11.88 10.32
CA SER A 205 -18.64 -12.94 10.31
C SER A 205 -18.06 -14.29 9.85
N ILE A 206 -17.05 -14.28 8.98
CA ILE A 206 -16.40 -15.45 8.38
C ILE A 206 -15.06 -15.79 9.06
N TYR A 207 -14.15 -14.81 9.15
CA TYR A 207 -12.81 -14.99 9.74
C TYR A 207 -12.79 -14.48 11.17
N LYS A 208 -12.67 -15.39 12.14
CA LYS A 208 -12.77 -15.05 13.57
C LYS A 208 -11.43 -14.72 14.23
N ASN A 209 -10.33 -15.28 13.73
CA ASN A 209 -9.00 -15.12 14.29
C ASN A 209 -8.32 -13.85 13.75
N MET A 210 -8.84 -12.68 14.14
CA MET A 210 -8.38 -11.39 13.65
C MET A 210 -7.58 -10.64 14.71
N TYR A 211 -6.41 -10.15 14.31
CA TYR A 211 -5.48 -9.38 15.14
C TYR A 211 -5.26 -8.01 14.51
N THR A 212 -5.30 -6.96 15.32
CA THR A 212 -5.03 -5.59 14.88
C THR A 212 -3.90 -5.00 15.71
N LYS A 213 -3.29 -3.91 15.22
CA LYS A 213 -2.35 -3.11 16.03
C LYS A 213 -2.96 -2.70 17.36
N SER A 214 -4.22 -2.23 17.35
CA SER A 214 -4.93 -1.76 18.53
C SER A 214 -5.26 -2.86 19.53
N SER A 215 -5.42 -4.12 19.09
CA SER A 215 -5.64 -5.25 19.99
C SER A 215 -4.35 -5.77 20.63
N LEU A 216 -3.19 -5.49 20.03
CA LEU A 216 -1.89 -6.00 20.46
C LEU A 216 -1.03 -4.96 21.20
N LEU A 217 -1.32 -3.67 21.01
CA LEU A 217 -0.64 -2.58 21.67
C LEU A 217 -1.35 -2.18 22.97
N THR A 218 -0.58 -1.68 23.94
CA THR A 218 -1.15 -1.02 25.11
C THR A 218 -1.83 0.30 24.68
N HIS A 219 -2.86 0.72 25.43
CA HIS A 219 -3.59 1.97 25.13
C HIS A 219 -2.66 3.18 25.11
N GLU A 220 -1.71 3.24 26.05
CA GLU A 220 -0.72 4.33 26.16
C GLU A 220 0.24 4.37 24.97
N ASP A 221 0.73 3.21 24.50
CA ASP A 221 1.57 3.12 23.30
C ASP A 221 0.78 3.56 22.06
N PHE A 222 -0.48 3.15 21.95
CA PHE A 222 -1.31 3.43 20.77
C PHE A 222 -1.67 4.93 20.63
N GLU A 223 -1.96 5.62 21.74
CA GLU A 223 -2.28 7.05 21.73
C GLU A 223 -1.06 7.94 21.47
N ARG A 224 0.13 7.52 21.92
CA ARG A 224 1.37 8.27 21.68
C ARG A 224 1.86 8.18 20.24
N MET A 225 1.40 7.20 19.46
CA MET A 225 1.86 7.01 18.08
C MET A 225 1.10 7.89 17.08
N HIS A 226 1.86 8.68 16.32
CA HIS A 226 1.35 9.35 15.13
C HIS A 226 0.95 8.36 14.03
N GLY A 227 0.06 8.77 13.12
CA GLY A 227 -0.46 7.91 12.04
C GLY A 227 0.64 7.29 11.16
N ASN A 228 1.73 8.02 10.90
CA ASN A 228 2.87 7.50 10.14
C ASN A 228 3.59 6.35 10.88
N THR A 229 3.71 6.45 12.21
CA THR A 229 4.29 5.39 13.03
C THR A 229 3.39 4.15 13.02
N LYS A 230 2.06 4.31 13.15
CA LYS A 230 1.11 3.19 13.05
C LYS A 230 1.21 2.47 11.70
N ALA A 231 1.29 3.21 10.60
CA ALA A 231 1.47 2.64 9.26
C ALA A 231 2.83 1.94 9.09
N ALA A 232 3.88 2.43 9.75
CA ALA A 232 5.18 1.78 9.75
C ALA A 232 5.17 0.41 10.46
N LEU A 233 4.39 0.28 11.55
CA LEU A 233 4.18 -1.01 12.20
C LEU A 233 3.47 -2.01 11.27
N ASP A 234 2.41 -1.58 10.59
CA ASP A 234 1.72 -2.42 9.61
C ASP A 234 2.65 -2.86 8.48
N TYR A 235 3.48 -1.94 7.99
CA TYR A 235 4.46 -2.24 6.96
C TYR A 235 5.42 -3.34 7.40
N TYR A 236 6.00 -3.21 8.59
CA TYR A 236 6.93 -4.20 9.12
C TYR A 236 6.28 -5.57 9.31
N VAL A 237 5.10 -5.63 9.95
CA VAL A 237 4.38 -6.89 10.16
C VAL A 237 3.99 -7.53 8.82
N SER A 238 3.56 -6.72 7.84
CA SER A 238 3.18 -7.20 6.52
C SER A 238 4.35 -7.77 5.72
N VAL A 239 5.51 -7.10 5.75
CA VAL A 239 6.74 -7.61 5.12
C VAL A 239 7.08 -8.98 5.71
N ASN A 240 7.08 -9.11 7.04
CA ASN A 240 7.51 -10.31 7.77
C ASN A 240 6.39 -11.35 8.01
N SER A 241 5.29 -11.31 7.25
CA SER A 241 4.18 -12.27 7.37
C SER A 241 4.40 -13.56 6.57
N ASP A 242 3.74 -14.66 6.95
CA ASP A 242 3.81 -15.92 6.17
C ASP A 242 3.11 -15.76 4.80
N ALA A 243 2.09 -14.90 4.74
CA ALA A 243 1.40 -14.53 3.53
C ALA A 243 0.92 -13.08 3.57
N TYR A 244 0.97 -12.38 2.45
CA TYR A 244 0.47 -11.01 2.32
C TYR A 244 -0.62 -10.92 1.27
N VAL A 245 -1.78 -10.40 1.65
CA VAL A 245 -2.89 -10.10 0.74
C VAL A 245 -3.26 -8.62 0.82
N THR A 246 -3.51 -8.00 -0.32
CA THR A 246 -4.00 -6.62 -0.37
C THR A 246 -5.22 -6.48 -1.26
N THR A 247 -6.18 -5.66 -0.83
CA THR A 247 -7.40 -5.37 -1.61
C THR A 247 -7.21 -4.19 -2.55
N PHE A 248 -6.23 -3.32 -2.30
CA PHE A 248 -5.97 -2.14 -3.12
C PHE A 248 -4.47 -1.90 -3.24
N PHE A 249 -3.93 -1.88 -4.46
CA PHE A 249 -2.49 -1.71 -4.68
C PHE A 249 -2.05 -0.23 -4.56
N GLY A 250 -1.84 0.20 -3.32
CA GLY A 250 -1.41 1.54 -2.93
C GLY A 250 0.12 1.71 -2.83
N ASN A 251 0.56 2.72 -2.08
CA ASN A 251 1.99 2.97 -1.88
C ASN A 251 2.63 1.97 -0.91
N MET A 252 1.92 1.64 0.18
CA MET A 252 2.37 0.62 1.14
C MET A 252 2.55 -0.73 0.43
N ASP A 253 1.59 -1.15 -0.39
CA ASP A 253 1.63 -2.44 -1.09
C ASP A 253 2.82 -2.56 -2.04
N LYS A 254 3.18 -1.48 -2.73
CA LYS A 254 4.39 -1.42 -3.56
C LYS A 254 5.64 -1.66 -2.73
N MET A 255 5.72 -1.06 -1.53
CA MET A 255 6.87 -1.23 -0.63
C MET A 255 6.90 -2.63 -0.04
N VAL A 256 5.78 -3.13 0.49
CA VAL A 256 5.67 -4.48 1.08
C VAL A 256 6.05 -5.52 0.04
N THR A 257 5.47 -5.44 -1.15
CA THR A 257 5.71 -6.46 -2.18
C THR A 257 7.16 -6.46 -2.66
N ALA A 258 7.77 -5.28 -2.83
CA ALA A 258 9.16 -5.20 -3.22
C ALA A 258 10.10 -5.78 -2.15
N MET A 259 9.88 -5.46 -0.87
CA MET A 259 10.69 -6.02 0.21
C MET A 259 10.53 -7.52 0.37
N ARG A 260 9.29 -8.02 0.33
CA ARG A 260 9.02 -9.46 0.35
C ARG A 260 9.75 -10.19 -0.79
N THR A 261 9.68 -9.62 -2.00
CA THR A 261 10.40 -10.15 -3.17
C THR A 261 11.92 -10.20 -2.92
N MET A 262 12.49 -9.13 -2.37
CA MET A 262 13.93 -9.07 -2.08
C MET A 262 14.37 -10.03 -0.97
N GLN A 263 13.50 -10.30 0.00
CA GLN A 263 13.73 -11.28 1.06
C GLN A 263 13.48 -12.72 0.59
N GLY A 264 13.09 -12.94 -0.67
CA GLY A 264 12.72 -14.25 -1.19
C GLY A 264 11.41 -14.80 -0.59
N LEU A 265 10.62 -13.95 0.06
CA LEU A 265 9.32 -14.32 0.61
C LEU A 265 8.32 -14.45 -0.53
N GLN A 266 7.77 -15.65 -0.62
CA GLN A 266 6.72 -15.99 -1.57
C GLN A 266 5.36 -15.62 -0.95
N LYS A 267 4.25 -15.91 -1.63
CA LYS A 267 2.90 -15.72 -1.07
C LYS A 267 2.50 -14.25 -0.91
N THR A 268 2.58 -13.48 -2.00
CA THR A 268 2.02 -12.13 -2.08
C THR A 268 0.90 -12.08 -3.10
N LEU A 269 -0.27 -11.57 -2.70
CA LEU A 269 -1.45 -11.55 -3.56
C LEU A 269 -2.11 -10.19 -3.55
N VAL A 270 -2.46 -9.71 -4.75
CA VAL A 270 -3.31 -8.53 -4.94
C VAL A 270 -4.66 -9.03 -5.44
N LEU A 271 -5.73 -8.75 -4.69
CA LEU A 271 -7.05 -9.20 -5.08
C LEU A 271 -7.56 -8.47 -6.33
N SER A 272 -8.07 -9.22 -7.30
CA SER A 272 -8.54 -8.67 -8.58
C SER A 272 -9.93 -8.08 -8.46
N ARG A 273 -9.99 -6.82 -8.03
CA ARG A 273 -11.23 -6.01 -7.93
C ARG A 273 -11.98 -5.93 -9.26
N ARG A 274 -11.21 -5.87 -10.35
CA ARG A 274 -11.72 -5.83 -11.72
C ARG A 274 -12.42 -7.13 -12.09
N ALA A 275 -11.80 -8.28 -11.80
CA ALA A 275 -12.40 -9.58 -12.07
C ALA A 275 -13.70 -9.74 -11.28
N PHE A 276 -13.67 -9.44 -9.98
CA PHE A 276 -14.86 -9.49 -9.13
C PHE A 276 -16.01 -8.64 -9.67
N ALA A 277 -15.74 -7.38 -10.01
CA ALA A 277 -16.74 -6.47 -10.59
C ALA A 277 -17.31 -6.97 -11.92
N ASN A 278 -16.45 -7.46 -12.82
CA ASN A 278 -16.89 -7.95 -14.13
C ASN A 278 -17.75 -9.22 -14.02
N TYR A 279 -17.35 -10.17 -13.17
CA TYR A 279 -18.08 -11.42 -13.01
C TYR A 279 -19.43 -11.21 -12.33
N THR A 280 -19.49 -10.38 -11.29
CA THR A 280 -20.77 -10.02 -10.65
C THR A 280 -21.67 -9.22 -11.60
N ALA A 281 -21.13 -8.31 -12.41
CA ALA A 281 -21.89 -7.61 -13.45
C ALA A 281 -22.42 -8.54 -14.56
N ALA A 282 -21.75 -9.68 -14.78
CA ALA A 282 -22.21 -10.76 -15.67
C ALA A 282 -23.21 -11.71 -15.00
N GLY A 283 -23.58 -11.48 -13.74
CA GLY A 283 -24.56 -12.27 -13.01
C GLY A 283 -24.00 -13.52 -12.31
N LEU A 284 -22.67 -13.71 -12.27
CA LEU A 284 -22.08 -14.83 -11.53
C LEU A 284 -22.24 -14.62 -10.02
N ALA A 285 -22.62 -15.68 -9.33
CA ALA A 285 -22.77 -15.74 -7.87
C ALA A 285 -22.40 -17.14 -7.34
N GLY A 286 -22.25 -17.26 -6.01
CA GLY A 286 -21.97 -18.53 -5.33
C GLY A 286 -20.76 -19.26 -5.92
N ASP A 287 -20.89 -20.57 -6.14
CA ASP A 287 -19.81 -21.43 -6.62
C ASP A 287 -19.27 -21.03 -8.00
N GLN A 288 -20.14 -20.49 -8.88
CA GLN A 288 -19.71 -20.03 -10.21
C GLN A 288 -18.79 -18.82 -10.10
N LEU A 289 -19.12 -17.86 -9.23
CA LEU A 289 -18.28 -16.72 -8.95
C LEU A 289 -16.99 -17.15 -8.25
N ALA A 290 -17.08 -18.08 -7.28
CA ALA A 290 -15.91 -18.58 -6.57
C ALA A 290 -14.90 -19.23 -7.54
N LYS A 291 -15.38 -20.09 -8.44
CA LYS A 291 -14.55 -20.70 -9.49
C LYS A 291 -13.95 -19.65 -10.44
N ALA A 292 -14.74 -18.69 -10.92
CA ALA A 292 -14.24 -17.64 -11.80
C ALA A 292 -13.17 -16.76 -11.12
N MET A 293 -13.33 -16.50 -9.83
CA MET A 293 -12.35 -15.77 -9.02
C MET A 293 -11.07 -16.58 -8.81
N TRP A 294 -11.18 -17.89 -8.57
CA TRP A 294 -10.03 -18.79 -8.53
C TRP A 294 -9.24 -18.76 -9.83
N ASP A 295 -9.92 -18.97 -10.96
CA ASP A 295 -9.31 -19.01 -12.29
C ASP A 295 -8.62 -17.67 -12.62
N ALA A 296 -9.26 -16.53 -12.33
CA ALA A 296 -8.68 -15.22 -12.58
C ALA A 296 -7.38 -14.96 -11.80
N HIS A 297 -7.32 -15.32 -10.51
CA HIS A 297 -6.10 -15.12 -9.72
C HIS A 297 -5.00 -16.10 -10.11
N ARG A 298 -5.36 -17.33 -10.50
CA ARG A 298 -4.41 -18.31 -11.03
C ARG A 298 -3.81 -17.84 -12.36
N GLU A 299 -4.61 -17.27 -13.25
CA GLU A 299 -4.14 -16.73 -14.53
C GLU A 299 -3.25 -15.49 -14.36
N ASP A 300 -3.64 -14.55 -13.49
CA ASP A 300 -2.82 -13.36 -13.18
C ASP A 300 -1.44 -13.78 -12.64
N TYR A 301 -1.39 -14.88 -11.88
CA TYR A 301 -0.14 -15.50 -11.46
C TYR A 301 0.69 -16.05 -12.62
N ILE A 302 0.12 -16.93 -13.46
CA ILE A 302 0.82 -17.55 -14.60
C ILE A 302 1.38 -16.48 -15.56
N MET A 303 0.66 -15.39 -15.77
CA MET A 303 1.08 -14.29 -16.64
C MET A 303 2.12 -13.35 -16.02
N GLY A 304 2.54 -13.57 -14.77
CA GLY A 304 3.45 -12.68 -14.04
C GLY A 304 2.85 -11.28 -13.79
N ARG A 305 1.52 -11.16 -13.84
CA ARG A 305 0.78 -9.91 -13.57
C ARG A 305 0.44 -9.78 -12.08
N GLY A 306 0.41 -10.88 -11.35
CA GLY A 306 0.45 -10.96 -9.89
C GLY A 306 1.88 -11.14 -9.39
N LEU A 307 2.21 -10.43 -8.31
CA LEU A 307 3.53 -10.53 -7.66
C LEU A 307 3.60 -11.83 -6.83
N ALA A 308 4.00 -12.92 -7.48
CA ALA A 308 4.45 -14.21 -6.95
C ALA A 308 3.55 -14.95 -5.91
N LEU A 309 2.94 -16.04 -6.37
CA LEU A 309 2.79 -17.28 -5.59
C LEU A 309 3.81 -18.31 -6.17
N PRO A 310 4.31 -19.32 -5.46
CA PRO A 310 5.31 -20.25 -6.02
C PRO A 310 4.73 -21.20 -7.08
N GLU A 311 5.61 -21.99 -7.74
CA GLU A 311 5.24 -23.11 -8.64
C GLU A 311 4.24 -24.11 -8.00
N HIS A 312 4.09 -24.05 -6.67
CA HIS A 312 3.06 -24.72 -5.89
C HIS A 312 2.03 -23.67 -5.41
N CYS A 313 0.76 -23.89 -5.77
CA CYS A 313 -0.33 -22.99 -5.45
C CYS A 313 -0.36 -22.68 -3.95
N PHE A 314 -0.66 -21.43 -3.56
CA PHE A 314 -0.84 -20.97 -2.18
C PHE A 314 -1.74 -21.88 -1.32
N CYS A 315 -2.54 -22.71 -1.98
CA CYS A 315 -3.59 -23.57 -1.46
C CYS A 315 -3.16 -25.03 -1.26
N GLU A 316 -1.93 -25.43 -1.62
CA GLU A 316 -1.45 -26.81 -1.39
C GLU A 316 -0.86 -27.03 0.01
N PHE A 317 -0.66 -25.95 0.78
CA PHE A 317 -0.30 -26.03 2.19
C PHE A 317 -1.33 -25.28 3.02
N LYS A 318 -1.99 -26.02 3.92
CA LYS A 318 -2.77 -25.41 4.99
C LYS A 318 -1.83 -24.55 5.84
N LEU A 319 -2.14 -23.27 5.96
CA LEU A 319 -1.68 -22.48 7.11
C LEU A 319 -2.31 -23.09 8.38
#